data_AF-A0A7S1S3C5-F1
#
_entry.id   AF-A0A7S1S3C5-F1
#
_cell.length_a   1.000
_cell.length_b   1.000
_cell.length_c   1.000
_cell.angle_alpha   90.00
_cell.angle_beta   90.00
_cell.angle_gamma   90.00
#
_symmetry.space_group_name_H-M   'P 1'
#
loop_
_entity.id
_entity.type
_entity.pdbx_description
1 polymer ?
#
loop_
_entity_poly.entity_id
_entity_poly.type
_entity_poly.pdbx_seq_one_letter_code
_entity_poly.pdbx_strand_id
1 'polypeptide(L)'
;TALQMPFCDKTTVLCAINRHRKHHGSPPLQWSDECAHYAQRCASACQEGGRQEHCFLMTDSTGRRMGQNIYTAMQGVKQDVAGVIEAWYQSVGSYDFQYPGYQLGTGDFTALVWHGTTHAGMAMSQDERFYAANFWPRGNVVGRANGAKEFEQNILLPGTELVLRPRNKREELLFQHFSALAGGRTKMPMRELKRLFQRIGETRLMEVLLATDHDGDGNLDPWDLAISMVQPRDGDAESSDVDTLGHVVGFVHYDADCNLGLDRQELAKFLEDRMCRHFSDSEVADILAHFDADCDGLLDYKELCKFLASGYLGGHPADVG
;
A
#
# COMPACT_ATOMS: atom_id res chain seq x y z
N THR A 1 -5.43 21.29 26.65
CA THR A 1 -4.09 21.31 26.04
C THR A 1 -3.82 19.92 25.52
N ALA A 2 -3.76 19.72 24.21
CA ALA A 2 -3.47 18.40 23.65
C ALA A 2 -2.04 18.03 24.07
N LEU A 3 -1.90 17.06 24.98
CA LEU A 3 -0.60 16.48 25.32
C LEU A 3 0.01 15.97 24.01
N GLN A 4 1.13 16.55 23.62
CA GLN A 4 1.97 16.05 22.55
C GLN A 4 2.51 14.70 23.03
N MET A 5 1.78 13.63 22.70
CA MET A 5 2.09 12.27 23.15
C MET A 5 3.40 11.82 22.48
N PRO A 6 4.33 11.15 23.20
CA PRO A 6 5.64 10.84 22.64
C PRO A 6 5.55 9.67 21.66
N PHE A 7 5.18 10.00 20.42
CA PHE A 7 5.39 9.12 19.29
C PHE A 7 6.88 8.86 19.08
N CYS A 8 7.20 7.65 18.64
CA CYS A 8 8.53 7.37 18.12
C CYS A 8 8.70 8.09 16.78
N ASP A 9 9.93 8.45 16.42
CA ASP A 9 10.23 9.00 15.09
C ASP A 9 9.81 8.00 14.00
N LYS A 10 8.81 8.37 13.20
CA LYS A 10 8.20 7.53 12.16
C LYS A 10 9.23 6.96 11.20
N THR A 11 10.15 7.80 10.73
CA THR A 11 11.16 7.40 9.75
C THR A 11 12.10 6.36 10.33
N THR A 12 12.60 6.59 11.54
CA THR A 12 13.48 5.65 12.26
C THR A 12 12.80 4.30 12.48
N VAL A 13 11.53 4.31 12.93
CA VAL A 13 10.74 3.07 13.14
C VAL A 13 10.61 2.29 11.83
N LEU A 14 10.11 2.93 10.77
CA LEU A 14 9.88 2.26 9.49
C LEU A 14 11.20 1.77 8.87
N CYS A 15 12.28 2.56 8.91
CA CYS A 15 13.58 2.13 8.42
C CYS A 15 14.10 0.88 9.15
N ALA A 16 13.98 0.83 10.47
CA ALA A 16 14.41 -0.32 11.26
C ALA A 16 13.56 -1.56 10.96
N ILE A 17 12.22 -1.45 10.99
CA ILE A 17 11.33 -2.58 10.68
C ILE A 17 11.54 -3.07 9.24
N ASN A 18 11.56 -2.15 8.27
CA ASN A 18 11.62 -2.50 6.85
C ASN A 18 12.98 -3.07 6.44
N ARG A 19 14.06 -2.77 7.17
CA ARG A 19 15.35 -3.47 6.99
C ARG A 19 15.22 -4.97 7.24
N HIS A 20 14.56 -5.37 8.34
CA HIS A 20 14.32 -6.78 8.63
C HIS A 20 13.33 -7.41 7.65
N ARG A 21 12.27 -6.69 7.28
CA ARG A 21 11.30 -7.20 6.30
C ARG A 21 11.94 -7.47 4.94
N LYS A 22 12.80 -6.56 4.46
CA LYS A 22 13.60 -6.76 3.25
C LYS A 22 14.46 -8.03 3.32
N HIS A 23 15.06 -8.31 4.47
CA HIS A 23 15.85 -9.53 4.66
C HIS A 23 15.03 -10.81 4.56
N HIS A 24 13.72 -10.74 4.81
CA HIS A 24 12.80 -11.87 4.68
C HIS A 24 11.96 -11.82 3.39
N GLY A 25 12.24 -10.93 2.44
CA GLY A 25 11.40 -10.80 1.23
C GLY A 25 9.96 -10.37 1.53
N SER A 26 9.73 -9.74 2.69
CA SER A 26 8.44 -9.16 3.07
C SER A 26 8.35 -7.71 2.58
N PRO A 27 7.23 -7.29 1.96
CA PRO A 27 7.08 -5.93 1.46
C PRO A 27 7.15 -4.89 2.59
N PRO A 28 7.64 -3.67 2.36
CA PRO A 28 7.76 -2.66 3.41
C PRO A 28 6.39 -2.32 4.03
N LEU A 29 6.41 -1.95 5.31
CA LEU A 29 5.29 -1.37 6.02
C LEU A 29 5.25 0.13 5.82
N GLN A 30 4.04 0.66 5.90
CA GLN A 30 3.76 2.09 5.95
C GLN A 30 3.33 2.50 7.35
N TRP A 31 3.47 3.79 7.66
CA TRP A 31 3.01 4.29 8.95
C TRP A 31 1.49 4.46 8.96
N SER A 32 0.84 4.08 10.05
CA SER A 32 -0.57 4.39 10.33
C SER A 32 -0.67 5.17 11.63
N ASP A 33 -1.32 6.33 11.56
CA ASP A 33 -1.56 7.18 12.73
C ASP A 33 -2.56 6.51 13.68
N GLU A 34 -3.55 5.78 13.18
CA GLU A 34 -4.40 4.90 13.99
C GLU A 34 -3.54 3.87 14.74
N CYS A 35 -2.66 3.13 14.07
CA CYS A 35 -1.78 2.17 14.76
C CYS A 35 -0.94 2.86 15.85
N ALA A 36 -0.36 4.02 15.55
CA ALA A 36 0.46 4.77 16.51
C ALA A 36 -0.37 5.27 17.70
N HIS A 37 -1.62 5.68 17.47
CA HIS A 37 -2.55 6.09 18.51
C HIS A 37 -2.86 4.95 19.48
N TYR A 38 -3.18 3.75 18.98
CA TYR A 38 -3.45 2.59 19.83
C TYR A 38 -2.18 2.09 20.54
N ALA A 39 -1.03 2.16 19.89
CA ALA A 39 0.27 1.89 20.50
C ALA A 39 0.54 2.82 21.69
N GLN A 40 0.26 4.13 21.54
CA GLN A 40 0.45 5.10 22.61
C GLN A 40 -0.44 4.82 23.82
N ARG A 41 -1.72 4.46 23.60
CA ARG A 41 -2.63 4.07 24.68
C ARG A 41 -2.08 2.86 25.44
N CYS A 42 -1.54 1.87 24.73
CA CYS A 42 -0.92 0.69 25.33
C CYS A 42 0.32 1.04 26.16
N ALA A 43 1.24 1.85 25.63
CA ALA A 43 2.44 2.26 26.35
C ALA A 43 2.09 3.04 27.63
N SER A 44 1.13 3.96 27.57
CA SER A 44 0.66 4.71 28.74
C SER A 44 0.03 3.80 29.80
N ALA A 45 -0.82 2.84 29.41
CA ALA A 45 -1.41 1.91 30.36
C ALA A 45 -0.38 0.95 30.99
N CYS A 46 0.64 0.53 30.23
CA CYS A 46 1.75 -0.25 30.79
C CYS A 46 2.53 0.58 31.83
N GLN A 47 2.73 1.88 31.58
CA GLN A 47 3.34 2.80 32.55
C GLN A 47 2.49 2.92 33.82
N GLU A 48 1.19 3.18 33.68
CA GLU A 48 0.25 3.30 34.80
C GLU A 48 0.17 2.01 35.64
N GLY A 49 0.15 0.85 34.98
CA GLY A 49 0.12 -0.46 35.63
C GLY A 49 1.49 -0.96 36.10
N GLY A 50 2.58 -0.31 35.70
CA GLY A 50 3.96 -0.70 36.02
C GLY A 50 4.41 -2.04 35.42
N ARG A 51 3.66 -2.61 34.46
CA ARG A 51 3.92 -3.91 33.83
C ARG A 51 3.55 -3.92 32.36
N GLN A 52 4.23 -4.76 31.59
CA GLN A 52 3.89 -5.03 30.20
C GLN A 52 2.62 -5.88 30.10
N GLU A 53 1.65 -5.40 29.33
CA GLU A 53 0.40 -6.12 29.06
C GLU A 53 -0.17 -5.73 27.70
N HIS A 54 -0.54 -6.73 26.90
CA HIS A 54 -1.23 -6.49 25.65
C HIS A 54 -2.61 -5.88 25.88
N CYS A 55 -2.84 -4.69 25.34
CA CYS A 55 -4.09 -3.95 25.48
C CYS A 55 -4.32 -3.03 24.27
N PHE A 56 -5.53 -2.47 24.14
CA PHE A 56 -5.92 -1.58 23.03
C PHE A 56 -5.70 -2.22 21.64
N LEU A 57 -6.05 -3.50 21.53
CA LEU A 57 -5.94 -4.26 20.29
C LEU A 57 -7.15 -4.10 19.38
N MET A 58 -8.29 -3.63 19.89
CA MET A 58 -9.52 -3.43 19.12
C MET A 58 -9.66 -1.95 18.82
N THR A 59 -9.87 -1.61 17.55
CA THR A 59 -10.14 -0.23 17.14
C THR A 59 -11.59 0.14 17.44
N ASP A 60 -11.79 1.31 18.05
CA ASP A 60 -13.10 1.88 18.34
C ASP A 60 -13.85 2.30 17.05
N SER A 61 -13.11 2.66 16.00
CA SER A 61 -13.63 3.16 14.70
C SER A 61 -14.25 2.06 13.83
N THR A 62 -13.55 0.94 13.67
CA THR A 62 -13.84 -0.10 12.67
C THR A 62 -14.06 -1.48 13.29
N GLY A 63 -13.89 -1.63 14.62
CA GLY A 63 -13.97 -2.92 15.30
C GLY A 63 -12.88 -3.92 14.91
N ARG A 64 -11.82 -3.47 14.23
CA ARG A 64 -10.71 -4.29 13.73
C ARG A 64 -9.74 -4.64 14.85
N ARG A 65 -9.15 -5.84 14.79
CA ARG A 65 -8.15 -6.30 15.77
C ARG A 65 -6.73 -6.16 15.23
N MET A 66 -5.91 -5.33 15.85
CA MET A 66 -4.49 -5.10 15.53
C MET A 66 -3.57 -6.18 16.11
N GLY A 67 -2.39 -6.32 15.51
CA GLY A 67 -1.23 -7.00 16.11
C GLY A 67 -0.49 -6.04 17.04
N GLN A 68 0.32 -6.56 17.95
CA GLN A 68 1.07 -5.72 18.88
C GLN A 68 2.34 -6.39 19.37
N ASN A 69 3.43 -5.60 19.45
CA ASN A 69 4.62 -5.93 20.23
C ASN A 69 4.77 -4.91 21.35
N ILE A 70 5.31 -5.33 22.49
CA ILE A 70 5.63 -4.44 23.61
C ILE A 70 7.05 -4.76 24.09
N TYR A 71 7.80 -3.73 24.43
CA TYR A 71 9.11 -3.82 25.03
C TYR A 71 9.16 -3.00 26.31
N THR A 72 9.80 -3.55 27.34
CA THR A 72 10.02 -2.87 28.62
C THR A 72 11.50 -2.63 28.82
N ALA A 73 11.89 -1.36 28.88
CA ALA A 73 13.24 -0.94 29.25
C ALA A 73 13.45 -1.08 30.76
N MET A 74 14.73 -1.25 31.15
CA MET A 74 15.12 -1.10 32.55
C MET A 74 14.89 0.35 33.00
N GLN A 75 14.43 0.51 34.24
CA GLN A 75 14.13 1.84 34.78
C GLN A 75 15.39 2.73 34.75
N GLY A 76 15.25 3.93 34.18
CA GLY A 76 16.35 4.90 34.03
C GLY A 76 17.30 4.62 32.86
N VAL A 77 17.04 3.58 32.05
CA VAL A 77 17.82 3.27 30.85
C VAL A 77 17.02 3.64 29.62
N LYS A 78 17.36 4.78 29.01
CA LYS A 78 16.80 5.20 27.72
C LYS A 78 17.20 4.21 26.64
N GLN A 79 16.24 3.79 25.82
CA GLN A 79 16.50 2.94 24.65
C GLN A 79 16.43 3.74 23.37
N ASP A 80 17.30 3.37 22.43
CA ASP A 80 17.11 3.74 21.04
C ASP A 80 15.98 2.90 20.42
N VAL A 81 15.14 3.55 19.61
CA VAL A 81 13.96 2.90 18.99
C VAL A 81 14.39 1.78 18.04
N ALA A 82 15.47 1.98 17.28
CA ALA A 82 16.00 0.91 16.42
C ALA A 82 16.52 -0.26 17.26
N GLY A 83 17.11 0.01 18.43
CA GLY A 83 17.52 -1.01 19.40
C GLY A 83 16.35 -1.83 19.95
N VAL A 84 15.19 -1.20 20.22
CA VAL A 84 13.96 -1.91 20.63
C VAL A 84 13.47 -2.84 19.53
N ILE A 85 13.45 -2.37 18.28
CA ILE A 85 13.02 -3.17 17.12
C ILE A 85 13.98 -4.34 16.87
N GLU A 86 15.29 -4.12 17.02
CA GLU A 86 16.30 -5.17 16.96
C GLU A 86 16.06 -6.22 18.05
N ALA A 87 15.75 -5.80 19.29
CA ALA A 87 15.45 -6.73 20.39
C ALA A 87 14.24 -7.64 20.08
N TRP A 88 13.18 -7.09 19.47
CA TRP A 88 12.06 -7.90 18.96
C TRP A 88 12.49 -8.86 17.85
N TYR A 89 13.32 -8.40 16.91
CA TYR A 89 13.80 -9.22 15.80
C TYR A 89 14.69 -10.38 16.25
N GLN A 90 15.52 -10.22 17.29
CA GLN A 90 16.44 -11.26 17.79
C GLN A 90 15.73 -12.57 18.18
N SER A 91 14.41 -12.55 18.43
CA SER A 91 13.62 -13.76 18.63
C SER A 91 13.57 -14.69 17.39
N VAL A 92 14.00 -14.21 16.22
CA VAL A 92 14.25 -15.03 15.02
C VAL A 92 15.19 -16.21 15.30
N GLY A 93 16.17 -16.05 16.19
CA GLY A 93 17.13 -17.12 16.53
C GLY A 93 16.50 -18.32 17.23
N SER A 94 15.26 -18.19 17.72
CA SER A 94 14.48 -19.27 18.34
C SER A 94 13.36 -19.81 17.44
N TYR A 95 13.16 -19.24 16.24
CA TYR A 95 12.12 -19.68 15.32
C TYR A 95 12.62 -20.79 14.40
N ASP A 96 12.00 -21.97 14.49
CA ASP A 96 12.29 -23.07 13.58
C ASP A 96 11.43 -22.95 12.31
N PHE A 97 12.07 -22.53 11.22
CA PHE A 97 11.43 -22.37 9.92
C PHE A 97 10.96 -23.70 9.30
N GLN A 98 11.47 -24.86 9.75
CA GLN A 98 11.02 -26.16 9.27
C GLN A 98 9.63 -26.54 9.81
N TYR A 99 9.22 -25.94 10.93
CA TYR A 99 7.93 -26.19 11.57
C TYR A 99 7.13 -24.89 11.68
N PRO A 100 6.55 -24.42 10.56
CA PRO A 100 5.82 -23.15 10.54
C PRO A 100 4.63 -23.20 11.49
N GLY A 101 4.48 -22.13 12.27
CA GLY A 101 3.41 -22.00 13.25
C GLY A 101 3.79 -21.07 14.38
N TYR A 102 2.86 -20.85 15.30
CA TYR A 102 3.18 -20.10 16.51
C TYR A 102 4.16 -20.89 17.37
N GLN A 103 5.31 -20.30 17.66
CA GLN A 103 6.32 -20.84 18.54
C GLN A 103 6.46 -19.89 19.74
N LEU A 104 6.54 -20.46 20.94
CA LEU A 104 6.62 -19.68 22.16
C LEU A 104 7.88 -18.80 22.13
N GLY A 105 7.72 -17.51 22.40
CA GLY A 105 8.84 -16.56 22.44
C GLY A 105 9.26 -15.97 21.08
N THR A 106 8.62 -16.35 19.97
CA THR A 106 8.96 -15.83 18.64
C THR A 106 7.94 -14.82 18.10
N GLY A 107 6.92 -14.50 18.90
CA GLY A 107 5.78 -13.68 18.48
C GLY A 107 6.16 -12.28 18.03
N ASP A 108 7.17 -11.68 18.67
CA ASP A 108 7.64 -10.34 18.32
C ASP A 108 8.30 -10.32 16.94
N PHE A 109 9.20 -11.27 16.65
CA PHE A 109 9.79 -11.48 15.34
C PHE A 109 8.72 -11.72 14.27
N THR A 110 7.82 -12.68 14.51
CA THR A 110 6.83 -13.06 13.50
C THR A 110 5.85 -11.94 13.21
N ALA A 111 5.54 -11.06 14.18
CA ALA A 111 4.75 -9.85 13.94
C ALA A 111 5.47 -8.82 13.05
N LEU A 112 6.78 -8.61 13.25
CA LEU A 112 7.59 -7.66 12.46
C LEU A 112 7.65 -8.05 10.98
N VAL A 113 7.89 -9.34 10.70
CA VAL A 113 8.13 -9.82 9.33
C VAL A 113 6.89 -10.41 8.65
N TRP A 114 5.74 -10.41 9.33
CA TRP A 114 4.49 -10.95 8.79
C TRP A 114 4.17 -10.33 7.43
N HIS A 115 4.19 -11.15 6.38
CA HIS A 115 4.05 -10.65 5.01
C HIS A 115 2.75 -9.86 4.80
N GLY A 116 1.62 -10.38 5.25
CA GLY A 116 0.30 -9.75 5.09
C GLY A 116 0.08 -8.45 5.86
N THR A 117 0.98 -8.07 6.76
CA THR A 117 0.92 -6.77 7.44
C THR A 117 1.31 -5.67 6.46
N THR A 118 0.55 -4.57 6.46
CA THR A 118 0.74 -3.44 5.54
C THR A 118 1.15 -2.16 6.27
N HIS A 119 0.72 -2.00 7.52
CA HIS A 119 0.94 -0.79 8.31
C HIS A 119 1.46 -1.11 9.71
N ALA A 120 2.23 -0.17 10.25
CA ALA A 120 2.67 -0.15 11.63
C ALA A 120 2.56 1.26 12.21
N GLY A 121 2.45 1.34 13.54
CA GLY A 121 2.62 2.58 14.27
C GLY A 121 3.19 2.27 15.65
N MET A 122 4.07 3.13 16.15
CA MET A 122 4.83 2.87 17.38
C MET A 122 4.86 4.12 18.27
N ALA A 123 4.79 3.88 19.57
CA ALA A 123 4.84 4.93 20.58
C ALA A 123 5.60 4.45 21.82
N MET A 124 5.99 5.40 22.65
CA MET A 124 6.61 5.11 23.95
C MET A 124 5.83 5.77 25.08
N SER A 125 6.03 5.30 26.29
CA SER A 125 5.48 5.91 27.50
C SER A 125 6.22 7.21 27.84
N GLN A 126 5.63 8.06 28.69
CA GLN A 126 6.23 9.36 29.03
C GLN A 126 7.56 9.22 29.79
N ASP A 127 7.70 8.16 30.57
CA ASP A 127 8.94 7.82 31.26
C ASP A 127 9.96 7.07 30.37
N GLU A 128 9.67 6.94 29.07
CA GLU A 128 10.48 6.21 28.07
C GLU A 128 10.79 4.75 28.48
N ARG A 129 9.96 4.14 29.33
CA ARG A 129 10.15 2.79 29.85
C ARG A 129 9.43 1.72 29.02
N PHE A 130 8.26 2.03 28.49
CA PHE A 130 7.44 1.08 27.74
C PHE A 130 7.32 1.54 26.29
N TYR A 131 7.62 0.64 25.36
CA TYR A 131 7.49 0.87 23.93
C TYR A 131 6.47 -0.11 23.39
N ALA A 132 5.51 0.39 22.63
CA ALA A 132 4.50 -0.45 21.99
C ALA A 132 4.47 -0.16 20.50
N ALA A 133 4.35 -1.20 19.69
CA ALA A 133 4.07 -1.10 18.26
C ALA A 133 2.80 -1.86 17.95
N ASN A 134 1.88 -1.25 17.21
CA ASN A 134 0.68 -1.88 16.68
C ASN A 134 0.81 -2.09 15.17
N PHE A 135 0.21 -3.18 14.68
CA PHE A 135 0.32 -3.65 13.29
C PHE A 135 -1.04 -3.93 12.66
N TRP A 136 -1.20 -3.55 11.40
CA TRP A 136 -2.42 -3.79 10.63
C TRP A 136 -2.15 -4.25 9.19
N PRO A 137 -2.89 -5.24 8.65
CA PRO A 137 -3.63 -6.28 9.37
C PRO A 137 -2.78 -6.99 10.41
N ARG A 138 -3.43 -7.65 11.38
CA ARG A 138 -2.69 -8.35 12.43
C ARG A 138 -1.97 -9.59 11.89
N GLY A 139 -0.71 -9.76 12.29
CA GLY A 139 0.00 -11.02 12.17
C GLY A 139 -0.36 -12.02 13.29
N ASN A 140 0.40 -13.12 13.35
CA ASN A 140 0.28 -14.16 14.38
C ASN A 140 -1.16 -14.69 14.52
N VAL A 141 -1.81 -14.94 13.38
CA VAL A 141 -3.17 -15.48 13.35
C VAL A 141 -3.09 -16.99 13.55
N VAL A 142 -3.40 -17.43 14.76
CA VAL A 142 -3.47 -18.86 15.12
C VAL A 142 -4.91 -19.33 14.97
N GLY A 143 -5.28 -19.81 13.78
CA GLY A 143 -6.58 -20.46 13.54
C GLY A 143 -6.57 -21.92 14.03
N ARG A 144 -7.73 -22.46 14.43
CA ARG A 144 -7.86 -23.85 14.96
C ARG A 144 -7.46 -24.95 13.96
N ALA A 145 -7.50 -24.68 12.65
CA ALA A 145 -7.17 -25.66 11.60
C ALA A 145 -6.02 -25.23 10.66
N ASN A 146 -5.75 -23.92 10.55
CA ASN A 146 -4.84 -23.36 9.54
C ASN A 146 -3.65 -22.59 10.13
N GLY A 147 -3.43 -22.64 11.46
CA GLY A 147 -2.35 -21.87 12.10
C GLY A 147 -0.97 -22.10 11.49
N ALA A 148 -0.62 -23.33 11.10
CA ALA A 148 0.64 -23.60 10.42
C ALA A 148 0.70 -22.97 9.00
N LYS A 149 -0.39 -23.06 8.24
CA LYS A 149 -0.48 -22.51 6.86
C LYS A 149 -0.36 -20.99 6.84
N GLU A 150 -0.97 -20.30 7.81
CA GLU A 150 -0.85 -18.84 7.94
C GLU A 150 0.61 -18.43 8.14
N PHE A 151 1.34 -19.14 9.00
CA PHE A 151 2.75 -18.85 9.27
C PHE A 151 3.64 -19.24 8.08
N GLU A 152 3.38 -20.37 7.41
CA GLU A 152 4.09 -20.78 6.20
C GLU A 152 3.97 -19.71 5.09
N GLN A 153 2.77 -19.13 4.94
CA GLN A 153 2.56 -18.09 3.94
C GLN A 153 3.17 -16.75 4.33
N ASN A 154 3.26 -16.41 5.62
CA ASN A 154 3.62 -15.07 6.06
C ASN A 154 5.03 -14.92 6.66
N ILE A 155 5.67 -16.02 7.07
CA ILE A 155 7.00 -16.03 7.68
C ILE A 155 7.97 -16.70 6.71
N LEU A 156 8.64 -15.86 5.94
CA LEU A 156 9.57 -16.28 4.90
C LEU A 156 10.98 -16.50 5.48
N LEU A 157 11.79 -17.31 4.81
CA LEU A 157 13.16 -17.59 5.22
C LEU A 157 14.04 -16.33 5.15
N PRO A 158 15.05 -16.20 6.02
CA PRO A 158 16.10 -15.20 5.86
C PRO A 158 16.77 -15.30 4.48
N GLY A 159 16.99 -14.17 3.82
CA GLY A 159 17.53 -14.10 2.46
C GLY A 159 16.53 -14.37 1.34
N THR A 160 15.25 -14.57 1.63
CA THR A 160 14.21 -14.70 0.60
C THR A 160 14.13 -13.41 -0.21
N GLU A 161 14.14 -13.53 -1.54
CA GLU A 161 13.94 -12.36 -2.42
C GLU A 161 12.49 -11.88 -2.35
N LEU A 162 12.32 -10.56 -2.41
CA LEU A 162 10.99 -9.96 -2.50
C LEU A 162 10.37 -10.28 -3.85
N VAL A 163 9.33 -11.11 -3.85
CA VAL A 163 8.53 -11.46 -5.02
C VAL A 163 7.23 -10.67 -5.04
N LEU A 164 6.68 -10.45 -6.23
CA LEU A 164 5.39 -9.77 -6.41
C LEU A 164 4.24 -10.67 -5.96
N ARG A 165 3.95 -10.59 -4.66
CA ARG A 165 2.83 -11.27 -4.03
C ARG A 165 1.94 -10.24 -3.34
N PRO A 166 0.78 -9.89 -3.92
CA PRO A 166 -0.11 -8.89 -3.34
C PRO A 166 -0.64 -9.35 -1.99
N ARG A 167 -0.74 -8.42 -1.02
CA ARG A 167 -1.25 -8.69 0.34
C ARG A 167 -2.76 -8.54 0.42
N ASN A 168 -3.38 -7.84 -0.54
CA ASN A 168 -4.80 -7.54 -0.60
C ASN A 168 -5.22 -7.23 -2.05
N LYS A 169 -6.54 -7.15 -2.28
CA LYS A 169 -7.12 -6.86 -3.62
C LYS A 169 -6.64 -5.53 -4.22
N ARG A 170 -6.35 -4.53 -3.38
CA ARG A 170 -5.90 -3.22 -3.84
C ARG A 170 -4.48 -3.28 -4.39
N GLU A 171 -3.57 -3.98 -3.71
CA GLU A 171 -2.23 -4.23 -4.25
C GLU A 171 -2.28 -5.07 -5.53
N GLU A 172 -3.17 -6.07 -5.57
CA GLU A 172 -3.40 -6.87 -6.79
C GLU A 172 -3.81 -5.99 -7.98
N LEU A 173 -4.79 -5.09 -7.78
CA LEU A 173 -5.23 -4.14 -8.80
C LEU A 173 -4.10 -3.18 -9.21
N LEU A 174 -3.35 -2.63 -8.25
CA LEU A 174 -2.21 -1.76 -8.52
C LEU A 174 -1.12 -2.48 -9.33
N PHE A 175 -0.86 -3.76 -9.06
CA PHE A 175 0.11 -4.54 -9.82
C PHE A 175 -0.37 -4.84 -11.24
N GLN A 176 -1.68 -5.03 -11.45
CA GLN A 176 -2.28 -5.15 -12.78
C GLN A 176 -2.14 -3.82 -13.54
N HIS A 177 -2.45 -2.69 -12.90
CA HIS A 177 -2.25 -1.36 -13.46
C HIS A 177 -0.80 -1.10 -13.85
N PHE A 178 0.15 -1.43 -12.97
CA PHE A 178 1.57 -1.35 -13.30
C PHE A 178 1.91 -2.20 -14.52
N SER A 179 1.47 -3.45 -14.54
CA SER A 179 1.82 -4.39 -15.62
C SER A 179 1.34 -3.90 -16.99
N ALA A 180 0.14 -3.31 -17.02
CA ALA A 180 -0.41 -2.68 -18.23
C ALA A 180 0.41 -1.45 -18.64
N LEU A 181 0.74 -0.55 -17.70
CA LEU A 181 1.54 0.64 -17.95
C LEU A 181 2.98 0.32 -18.39
N ALA A 182 3.56 -0.73 -17.82
CA ALA A 182 4.95 -1.12 -18.03
C ALA A 182 5.17 -1.92 -19.32
N GLY A 183 4.10 -2.41 -19.97
CA GLY A 183 4.19 -3.17 -21.21
C GLY A 183 5.06 -4.43 -21.08
N GLY A 184 4.98 -5.12 -19.94
CA GLY A 184 5.77 -6.33 -19.65
C GLY A 184 7.14 -6.10 -19.02
N ARG A 185 7.53 -4.84 -18.75
CA ARG A 185 8.74 -4.52 -17.96
C ARG A 185 8.48 -4.75 -16.46
N THR A 186 9.53 -5.12 -15.72
CA THR A 186 9.46 -5.29 -14.26
C THR A 186 9.64 -3.98 -13.48
N LYS A 187 10.26 -2.97 -14.12
CA LYS A 187 10.47 -1.62 -13.59
C LYS A 187 10.32 -0.59 -14.72
N MET A 188 9.93 0.63 -14.39
CA MET A 188 9.79 1.74 -15.33
C MET A 188 10.65 2.94 -14.93
N PRO A 189 11.49 3.51 -15.80
CA PRO A 189 12.25 4.70 -15.46
C PRO A 189 11.34 5.87 -15.05
N MET A 190 11.59 6.50 -13.89
CA MET A 190 10.78 7.62 -13.39
C MET A 190 10.75 8.81 -14.37
N ARG A 191 11.81 8.96 -15.18
CA ARG A 191 11.89 9.99 -16.24
C ARG A 191 10.88 9.77 -17.36
N GLU A 192 10.59 8.50 -17.68
CA GLU A 192 9.60 8.14 -18.70
C GLU A 192 8.18 8.40 -18.20
N LEU A 193 7.89 7.94 -16.98
CA LEU A 193 6.63 8.22 -16.30
C LEU A 193 6.37 9.72 -16.21
N LYS A 194 7.36 10.50 -15.76
CA LYS A 194 7.25 11.95 -15.69
C LYS A 194 6.83 12.58 -17.03
N ARG A 195 7.43 12.15 -18.15
CA ARG A 195 7.07 12.67 -19.48
C ARG A 195 5.66 12.28 -19.88
N LEU A 196 5.25 11.04 -19.62
CA LEU A 196 3.89 10.56 -19.90
C LEU A 196 2.86 11.39 -19.14
N PHE A 197 2.99 11.46 -17.81
CA PHE A 197 2.06 12.20 -16.96
C PHE A 197 2.03 13.71 -17.27
N GLN A 198 3.17 14.30 -17.65
CA GLN A 198 3.22 15.69 -18.11
C GLN A 198 2.47 15.91 -19.42
N ARG A 199 2.55 14.98 -20.38
CA ARG A 199 1.87 15.09 -21.67
C ARG A 199 0.36 14.92 -21.53
N ILE A 200 -0.10 13.95 -20.74
CA ILE A 200 -1.54 13.76 -20.47
C ILE A 200 -2.13 14.83 -19.53
N GLY A 201 -1.27 15.57 -18.82
CA GLY A 201 -1.66 16.66 -17.92
C GLY A 201 -2.07 16.22 -16.52
N GLU A 202 -1.75 15.00 -16.11
CA GLU A 202 -2.04 14.44 -14.79
C GLU A 202 -0.94 14.77 -13.78
N THR A 203 -0.96 16.01 -13.27
CA THR A 203 0.06 16.52 -12.35
C THR A 203 0.00 15.90 -10.96
N ARG A 204 -1.21 15.58 -10.46
CA ARG A 204 -1.39 15.00 -9.12
C ARG A 204 -0.81 13.58 -9.04
N LEU A 205 -1.15 12.70 -9.97
CA LEU A 205 -0.58 11.34 -10.02
C LEU A 205 0.93 11.38 -10.24
N MET A 206 1.42 12.30 -11.07
CA MET A 206 2.85 12.52 -11.24
C MET A 206 3.53 12.85 -9.91
N GLU A 207 2.99 13.77 -9.12
CA GLU A 207 3.56 14.14 -7.82
C GLU A 207 3.56 12.96 -6.84
N VAL A 208 2.48 12.18 -6.79
CA VAL A 208 2.37 10.99 -5.94
C VAL A 208 3.41 9.94 -6.32
N LEU A 209 3.54 9.63 -7.60
CA LEU A 209 4.48 8.63 -8.11
C LEU A 209 5.93 9.07 -7.94
N LEU A 210 6.25 10.33 -8.28
CA LEU A 210 7.63 10.85 -8.20
C LEU A 210 8.11 11.09 -6.78
N ALA A 211 7.20 11.18 -5.80
CA ALA A 211 7.57 11.28 -4.40
C ALA A 211 8.07 9.95 -3.81
N THR A 212 7.93 8.84 -4.55
CA THR A 212 8.14 7.48 -4.04
C THR A 212 9.09 6.71 -4.94
N ASP A 213 10.39 6.85 -4.67
CA ASP A 213 11.45 5.96 -5.18
C ASP A 213 12.07 5.31 -3.94
N HIS A 214 11.54 4.16 -3.52
CA HIS A 214 11.84 3.60 -2.20
C HIS A 214 13.25 3.04 -2.12
N ASP A 215 13.75 2.46 -3.21
CA ASP A 215 15.10 1.91 -3.29
C ASP A 215 16.14 2.88 -3.87
N GLY A 216 15.69 4.03 -4.39
CA GLY A 216 16.55 5.10 -4.92
C GLY A 216 17.18 4.75 -6.26
N ASP A 217 16.64 3.75 -6.97
CA ASP A 217 17.20 3.26 -8.23
C ASP A 217 16.76 4.08 -9.45
N GLY A 218 15.87 5.06 -9.25
CA GLY A 218 15.35 5.95 -10.28
C GLY A 218 14.28 5.32 -11.18
N ASN A 219 13.77 4.14 -10.81
CA ASN A 219 12.67 3.46 -11.46
C ASN A 219 11.49 3.30 -10.50
N LEU A 220 10.30 3.17 -11.08
CA LEU A 220 9.10 2.73 -10.40
C LEU A 220 9.00 1.22 -10.58
N ASP A 221 8.95 0.46 -9.50
CA ASP A 221 8.51 -0.93 -9.49
C ASP A 221 7.07 -1.07 -8.93
N PRO A 222 6.45 -2.26 -8.98
CA PRO A 222 5.08 -2.42 -8.49
C PRO A 222 4.93 -2.11 -7.00
N TRP A 223 5.97 -2.33 -6.18
CA TRP A 223 5.93 -2.00 -4.76
C TRP A 223 6.06 -0.51 -4.52
N ASP A 224 6.89 0.21 -5.29
CA ASP A 224 6.92 1.69 -5.25
C ASP A 224 5.54 2.26 -5.57
N LEU A 225 4.87 1.73 -6.61
CA LEU A 225 3.51 2.12 -6.97
C LEU A 225 2.51 1.82 -5.84
N ALA A 226 2.57 0.62 -5.25
CA ALA A 226 1.68 0.24 -4.17
C ALA A 226 1.85 1.13 -2.93
N ILE A 227 3.09 1.50 -2.61
CA ILE A 227 3.39 2.40 -1.49
C ILE A 227 2.89 3.81 -1.80
N SER A 228 3.14 4.33 -3.01
CA SER A 228 2.73 5.69 -3.38
C SER A 228 1.21 5.87 -3.36
N MET A 229 0.47 4.83 -3.74
CA MET A 229 -0.99 4.87 -3.90
C MET A 229 -1.77 4.44 -2.66
N VAL A 230 -1.12 3.97 -1.60
CA VAL A 230 -1.77 3.61 -0.34
C VAL A 230 -1.46 4.72 0.68
N GLN A 231 -2.32 5.74 0.70
CA GLN A 231 -2.15 6.88 1.60
C GLN A 231 -2.36 6.48 3.08
N PRO A 232 -1.58 7.03 4.03
CA PRO A 232 -1.71 6.80 5.48
C PRO A 232 -3.00 7.28 6.15
N ARG A 233 -3.99 7.78 5.40
CA ARG A 233 -5.22 8.29 6.02
C ARG A 233 -6.13 7.12 6.34
N ASP A 234 -6.24 6.85 7.63
CA ASP A 234 -7.10 5.82 8.20
C ASP A 234 -8.55 5.98 7.72
N GLY A 235 -9.06 4.92 7.11
CA GLY A 235 -10.42 4.80 6.61
C GLY A 235 -10.39 4.13 5.24
N ASP A 236 -11.24 3.14 5.05
CA ASP A 236 -11.44 2.41 3.79
C ASP A 236 -12.03 3.31 2.68
N ALA A 237 -11.70 4.61 2.67
CA ALA A 237 -12.02 5.52 1.58
C ALA A 237 -11.17 5.12 0.37
N GLU A 238 -11.85 4.69 -0.69
CA GLU A 238 -11.31 4.60 -2.04
C GLU A 238 -10.50 5.87 -2.31
N SER A 239 -9.19 5.72 -2.50
CA SER A 239 -8.40 6.88 -2.87
C SER A 239 -8.69 7.14 -4.33
N SER A 240 -9.21 8.34 -4.64
CA SER A 240 -9.41 8.83 -6.01
C SER A 240 -8.22 8.57 -6.94
N ASP A 241 -7.01 8.47 -6.39
CA ASP A 241 -5.76 8.26 -7.13
C ASP A 241 -5.66 6.87 -7.77
N VAL A 242 -6.24 5.82 -7.14
CA VAL A 242 -6.27 4.47 -7.74
C VAL A 242 -7.22 4.46 -8.93
N ASP A 243 -8.40 5.07 -8.80
CA ASP A 243 -9.37 5.17 -9.89
C ASP A 243 -8.81 6.01 -11.04
N THR A 244 -8.16 7.14 -10.72
CA THR A 244 -7.48 7.99 -11.71
C THR A 244 -6.37 7.21 -12.43
N LEU A 245 -5.59 6.40 -11.71
CA LEU A 245 -4.60 5.52 -12.33
C LEU A 245 -5.26 4.48 -13.24
N GLY A 246 -6.40 3.92 -12.85
CA GLY A 246 -7.19 3.02 -13.68
C GLY A 246 -7.65 3.67 -14.99
N HIS A 247 -8.06 4.94 -14.95
CA HIS A 247 -8.38 5.72 -16.17
C HIS A 247 -7.15 5.92 -17.07
N VAL A 248 -6.00 6.31 -16.49
CA VAL A 248 -4.74 6.48 -17.24
C VAL A 248 -4.31 5.16 -17.88
N VAL A 249 -4.35 4.07 -17.13
CA VAL A 249 -4.00 2.73 -17.63
C VAL A 249 -4.93 2.31 -18.76
N GLY A 250 -6.24 2.55 -18.61
CA GLY A 250 -7.20 2.34 -19.67
C GLY A 250 -6.80 3.11 -20.92
N PHE A 251 -6.62 4.43 -20.81
CA PHE A 251 -6.21 5.27 -21.92
C PHE A 251 -4.93 4.78 -22.63
N VAL A 252 -3.85 4.54 -21.87
CA VAL A 252 -2.56 4.08 -22.43
C VAL A 252 -2.65 2.69 -23.04
N HIS A 253 -3.53 1.82 -22.52
CA HIS A 253 -3.68 0.47 -23.05
C HIS A 253 -4.28 0.46 -24.46
N TYR A 254 -5.24 1.35 -24.74
CA TYR A 254 -5.93 1.41 -26.03
C TYR A 254 -5.26 2.35 -27.04
N ASP A 255 -4.41 3.28 -26.59
CA ASP A 255 -3.49 4.07 -27.43
C ASP A 255 -2.36 3.18 -27.98
N ALA A 256 -2.67 2.44 -29.04
CA ALA A 256 -1.82 1.37 -29.57
C ALA A 256 -0.60 1.90 -30.33
N ASP A 257 -0.69 3.10 -30.90
CA ASP A 257 0.40 3.76 -31.61
C ASP A 257 1.22 4.73 -30.72
N CYS A 258 0.78 4.92 -29.45
CA CYS A 258 1.41 5.76 -28.44
C CYS A 258 1.45 7.26 -28.84
N ASN A 259 0.47 7.72 -29.61
CA ASN A 259 0.38 9.12 -30.04
C ASN A 259 -0.21 10.04 -28.94
N LEU A 260 -0.79 9.46 -27.87
CA LEU A 260 -1.54 10.10 -26.79
C LEU A 260 -2.89 10.70 -27.18
N GLY A 261 -3.63 10.03 -28.04
CA GLY A 261 -5.02 10.30 -28.36
C GLY A 261 -5.67 9.07 -28.97
N LEU A 262 -6.90 8.75 -28.55
CA LEU A 262 -7.59 7.57 -29.07
C LEU A 262 -8.20 7.91 -30.43
N ASP A 263 -7.77 7.20 -31.47
CA ASP A 263 -8.42 7.26 -32.77
C ASP A 263 -9.75 6.49 -32.77
N ARG A 264 -10.46 6.46 -33.92
CA ARG A 264 -11.74 5.74 -34.04
C ARG A 264 -11.64 4.25 -33.70
N GLN A 265 -10.58 3.58 -34.14
CA GLN A 265 -10.42 2.13 -33.95
C GLN A 265 -10.04 1.82 -32.49
N GLU A 266 -9.20 2.66 -31.90
CA GLU A 266 -8.77 2.55 -30.51
C GLU A 266 -9.92 2.85 -29.55
N LEU A 267 -10.68 3.92 -29.81
CA LEU A 267 -11.86 4.27 -29.03
C LEU A 267 -12.94 3.18 -29.16
N ALA A 268 -13.16 2.61 -30.34
CA ALA A 268 -14.12 1.53 -30.52
C ALA A 268 -13.78 0.34 -29.61
N LYS A 269 -12.51 -0.11 -29.61
CA LYS A 269 -12.06 -1.20 -28.73
C LYS A 269 -12.23 -0.84 -27.25
N PHE A 270 -11.83 0.37 -26.85
CA PHE A 270 -12.00 0.85 -25.48
C PHE A 270 -13.47 0.76 -25.03
N LEU A 271 -14.40 1.21 -25.87
CA LEU A 271 -15.82 1.20 -25.58
C LEU A 271 -16.41 -0.21 -25.51
N GLU A 272 -16.03 -1.07 -26.45
CA GLU A 272 -16.51 -2.45 -26.52
C GLU A 272 -16.13 -3.27 -25.30
N ASP A 273 -14.85 -3.19 -24.91
CA ASP A 273 -14.32 -3.93 -23.77
C ASP A 273 -14.89 -3.41 -22.44
N ARG A 274 -15.11 -2.09 -22.32
CA ARG A 274 -15.69 -1.49 -21.11
C ARG A 274 -17.19 -1.74 -20.96
N MET A 275 -17.95 -1.69 -22.05
CA MET A 275 -19.41 -1.73 -22.00
C MET A 275 -19.99 -3.12 -22.30
N CYS A 276 -19.13 -4.10 -22.62
CA CYS A 276 -19.51 -5.45 -23.05
C CYS A 276 -20.56 -5.44 -24.19
N ARG A 277 -20.49 -4.46 -25.10
CA ARG A 277 -21.39 -4.33 -26.25
C ARG A 277 -20.63 -3.80 -27.46
N HIS A 278 -21.07 -4.19 -28.65
CA HIS A 278 -20.54 -3.65 -29.91
C HIS A 278 -20.98 -2.19 -30.11
N PHE A 279 -20.10 -1.38 -30.72
CA PHE A 279 -20.40 0.00 -31.15
C PHE A 279 -20.20 0.12 -32.65
N SER A 280 -21.18 0.71 -33.34
CA SER A 280 -21.07 0.97 -34.78
C SER A 280 -20.10 2.14 -35.07
N ASP A 281 -19.49 2.13 -36.25
CA ASP A 281 -18.59 3.21 -36.71
C ASP A 281 -19.23 4.60 -36.58
N SER A 282 -20.55 4.70 -36.80
CA SER A 282 -21.28 5.96 -36.64
C SER A 282 -21.40 6.39 -35.18
N GLU A 283 -21.69 5.48 -34.26
CA GLU A 283 -21.74 5.80 -32.82
C GLU A 283 -20.39 6.30 -32.31
N VAL A 284 -19.30 5.63 -32.71
CA VAL A 284 -17.95 6.02 -32.30
C VAL A 284 -17.57 7.38 -32.91
N ALA A 285 -17.93 7.62 -34.17
CA ALA A 285 -17.72 8.91 -34.82
C ALA A 285 -18.52 10.05 -34.16
N ASP A 286 -19.76 9.78 -33.72
CA ASP A 286 -20.59 10.75 -33.01
C ASP A 286 -20.01 11.09 -31.63
N ILE A 287 -19.46 10.10 -30.92
CA ILE A 287 -18.76 10.30 -29.65
C ILE A 287 -17.51 11.17 -29.87
N LEU A 288 -16.66 10.81 -30.82
CA LEU A 288 -15.47 11.60 -31.16
C LEU A 288 -15.86 13.04 -31.48
N ALA A 289 -16.79 13.26 -32.43
CA ALA A 289 -17.21 14.60 -32.81
C ALA A 289 -17.83 15.42 -31.65
N HIS A 290 -18.33 14.77 -30.60
CA HIS A 290 -18.90 15.46 -29.44
C HIS A 290 -17.85 15.85 -28.39
N PHE A 291 -16.81 15.04 -28.21
CA PHE A 291 -15.86 15.17 -27.12
C PHE A 291 -14.45 15.62 -27.54
N ASP A 292 -14.09 15.47 -28.83
CA ASP A 292 -12.92 16.06 -29.48
C ASP A 292 -13.09 17.59 -29.55
N ALA A 293 -12.53 18.28 -28.56
CA ALA A 293 -12.74 19.70 -28.33
C ALA A 293 -11.80 20.56 -29.16
N ASP A 294 -10.62 20.04 -29.53
CA ASP A 294 -9.65 20.74 -30.36
C ASP A 294 -9.73 20.39 -31.86
N CYS A 295 -10.60 19.42 -32.20
CA CYS A 295 -10.91 18.97 -33.56
C CYS A 295 -9.70 18.35 -34.28
N ASP A 296 -8.80 17.70 -33.55
CA ASP A 296 -7.65 17.01 -34.13
C ASP A 296 -7.98 15.60 -34.67
N GLY A 297 -9.20 15.12 -34.42
CA GLY A 297 -9.70 13.83 -34.85
C GLY A 297 -9.34 12.68 -33.92
N LEU A 298 -8.74 12.98 -32.77
CA LEU A 298 -8.39 12.06 -31.70
C LEU A 298 -9.16 12.45 -30.43
N LEU A 299 -9.14 11.56 -29.45
CA LEU A 299 -9.70 11.83 -28.13
C LEU A 299 -8.57 11.79 -27.11
N ASP A 300 -8.10 12.97 -26.69
CA ASP A 300 -7.02 13.07 -25.72
C ASP A 300 -7.48 12.59 -24.32
N TYR A 301 -6.54 12.40 -23.40
CA TYR A 301 -6.88 11.91 -22.06
C TYR A 301 -7.88 12.81 -21.31
N LYS A 302 -7.78 14.14 -21.46
CA LYS A 302 -8.69 15.08 -20.77
C LYS A 302 -10.09 15.03 -21.36
N GLU A 303 -10.18 14.90 -22.68
CA GLU A 303 -11.44 14.70 -23.41
C GLU A 303 -12.08 13.37 -23.02
N LEU A 304 -11.27 12.32 -22.84
CA LEU A 304 -11.75 11.01 -22.40
C LEU A 304 -12.31 11.09 -20.98
N CYS A 305 -11.64 11.80 -20.08
CA CYS A 305 -12.17 12.04 -18.74
C CYS A 305 -13.50 12.80 -18.75
N LYS A 306 -13.64 13.83 -19.61
CA LYS A 306 -14.92 14.55 -19.77
C LYS A 306 -16.01 13.63 -20.30
N PHE A 307 -15.68 12.79 -21.27
CA PHE A 307 -16.59 11.78 -21.81
C PHE A 307 -17.05 10.81 -20.72
N LEU A 308 -16.13 10.19 -19.97
CA LEU A 308 -16.46 9.25 -18.90
C LEU A 308 -17.29 9.90 -17.78
N ALA A 309 -17.00 11.16 -17.45
CA ALA A 309 -17.76 11.91 -16.43
C ALA A 309 -19.14 12.40 -16.89
N SER A 310 -19.39 12.46 -18.20
CA SER A 310 -20.62 13.03 -18.76
C SER A 310 -21.86 12.15 -18.58
N GLY A 311 -21.68 10.85 -18.32
CA GLY A 311 -22.78 9.88 -18.30
C GLY A 311 -23.42 9.67 -19.67
N TYR A 312 -22.77 10.09 -20.76
CA TYR A 312 -23.27 10.02 -22.14
C TYR A 312 -23.70 8.61 -22.57
N LEU A 313 -23.10 7.58 -21.99
CA LEU A 313 -23.43 6.18 -22.25
C LEU A 313 -24.50 5.57 -21.32
N GLY A 314 -25.08 6.35 -20.40
CA GLY A 314 -26.20 5.90 -19.55
C GLY A 314 -25.85 4.99 -18.36
N GLY A 315 -24.57 4.91 -17.96
CA GLY A 315 -24.12 4.18 -16.77
C GLY A 315 -23.82 5.11 -15.58
N HIS A 316 -24.15 4.70 -14.35
CA HIS A 316 -23.83 5.45 -13.14
C HIS A 316 -22.30 5.39 -12.89
N PRO A 317 -21.63 6.47 -12.45
CA PRO A 317 -20.18 6.49 -12.21
C PRO A 317 -19.65 5.49 -11.16
N ALA A 318 -20.52 4.69 -10.53
CA ALA A 318 -20.16 3.69 -9.52
C ALA A 318 -19.96 2.27 -10.10
N ASP A 319 -20.26 2.04 -11.37
CA ASP A 319 -20.01 0.75 -12.06
C ASP A 319 -18.68 0.73 -12.85
N VAL A 320 -17.81 1.72 -12.61
CA VAL A 320 -16.69 2.11 -13.50
C VAL A 320 -15.30 1.76 -12.93
N GLY A 321 -15.24 0.78 -12.02
CA GLY A 321 -13.98 0.30 -11.41
C GLY A 321 -12.96 -0.26 -12.40
#